data_AF-A0A8K0KER5-F1
#
_entry.id   AF-A0A8K0KER5-F1
#
_cell.length_a   1.000
_cell.length_b   1.000
_cell.length_c   1.000
_cell.angle_alpha   90.00
_cell.angle_beta   90.00
_cell.angle_gamma   90.00
#
_symmetry.space_group_name_H-M   'P 1'
#
loop_
_entity.id
_entity.type
_entity.pdbx_description
1 polymer ?
#
loop_
_entity_poly.entity_id
_entity_poly.type
_entity_poly.pdbx_seq_one_letter_code
_entity_poly.pdbx_strand_id
1 'polypeptide(L)'
;MRPVPMPRPPVNPVYSKGKWEHIMRNQVIRPESYPNYKKGLKPQPASAGRHTGHVNSRIVGGEIATHGQFPWQVLISMDNSYVCGGSLIASNWILTAGHCADDFRNFVVVLGAQNVNNQVEPGREIVQTTDKIVHEGYDPVEINNDISLLKLPSDIQTSQYINMVRLPSYSMASDDLVGRTVTVSGWGKPSDGASGISPDLRFVSMPVMTNQECAQTYGDVITPSKICTDTQGGRSSCNGDSGGPLVLTGSDGVMIEVGIVSFGAAAGCEQGYPAAFTRVTSFLEWIETNTGIQIDQ
;
A
#
# COMPACT_ATOMS: atom_id res chain seq x y z
N MET A 1 43.62 5.57 17.74
CA MET A 1 43.36 4.67 16.58
C MET A 1 42.91 5.55 15.42
N ARG A 2 43.31 5.27 14.17
CA ARG A 2 42.89 6.05 12.98
C ARG A 2 41.65 5.40 12.34
N PRO A 3 40.73 6.17 11.71
CA PRO A 3 39.60 5.59 11.00
C PRO A 3 40.07 4.78 9.78
N VAL A 4 39.44 3.63 9.54
CA VAL A 4 39.63 2.85 8.30
C VAL A 4 38.72 3.43 7.21
N PRO A 5 39.21 3.70 5.99
CA PRO A 5 38.35 4.17 4.91
C PRO A 5 37.41 3.06 4.44
N MET A 6 36.13 3.38 4.21
CA MET A 6 35.21 2.44 3.56
C MET A 6 35.67 2.17 2.11
N PRO A 7 35.57 0.91 1.61
CA PRO A 7 35.84 0.61 0.22
C PRO A 7 34.81 1.33 -0.67
N ARG A 8 35.26 1.86 -1.82
CA ARG A 8 34.33 2.45 -2.80
C ARG A 8 33.53 1.33 -3.48
N PRO A 9 32.22 1.53 -3.73
CA PRO A 9 31.43 0.54 -4.46
C PRO A 9 32.00 0.35 -5.88
N PRO A 10 31.93 -0.87 -6.45
CA PRO A 10 32.38 -1.12 -7.81
C PRO A 10 31.51 -0.35 -8.81
N VAL A 11 32.15 0.47 -9.66
CA VAL A 11 31.47 1.15 -10.75
C VAL A 11 31.24 0.14 -11.87
N ASN A 12 29.98 -0.25 -12.09
CA ASN A 12 29.59 -1.05 -13.26
C ASN A 12 29.97 -0.26 -14.54
N PRO A 13 30.86 -0.77 -15.41
CA PRO A 13 31.63 0.08 -16.34
C PRO A 13 30.84 0.61 -17.55
N VAL A 14 29.54 0.33 -17.67
CA VAL A 14 28.79 0.58 -18.91
C VAL A 14 28.34 2.05 -19.04
N TYR A 15 28.03 2.77 -17.94
CA TYR A 15 27.51 4.15 -18.02
C TYR A 15 28.07 5.09 -16.94
N SER A 16 28.49 6.29 -17.36
CA SER A 16 28.99 7.33 -16.47
C SER A 16 27.87 8.07 -15.72
N LYS A 17 28.18 8.59 -14.53
CA LYS A 17 27.22 9.32 -13.66
C LYS A 17 26.45 10.43 -14.38
N GLY A 18 27.12 11.24 -15.21
CA GLY A 18 26.46 12.32 -15.97
C GLY A 18 25.49 11.82 -17.06
N LYS A 19 25.65 10.57 -17.55
CA LYS A 19 24.70 9.97 -18.49
C LYS A 19 23.43 9.49 -17.78
N TRP A 20 23.55 8.97 -16.55
CA TRP A 20 22.40 8.68 -15.69
C TRP A 20 21.61 9.95 -15.35
N GLU A 21 22.28 11.02 -14.92
CA GLU A 21 21.64 12.31 -14.61
C GLU A 21 20.91 12.92 -15.82
N HIS A 22 21.38 12.68 -17.04
CA HIS A 22 20.72 13.11 -18.28
C HIS A 22 19.52 12.23 -18.68
N ILE A 23 19.61 10.90 -18.49
CA ILE A 23 18.50 9.98 -18.73
C ILE A 23 17.35 10.27 -17.75
N MET A 24 17.67 10.37 -16.45
CA MET A 24 16.68 10.64 -15.40
C MET A 24 16.00 12.01 -15.56
N ARG A 25 16.72 13.04 -16.03
CA ARG A 25 16.12 14.38 -16.28
C ARG A 25 15.12 14.43 -17.43
N ASN A 26 15.19 13.49 -18.38
CA ASN A 26 14.39 13.53 -19.61
C ASN A 26 13.25 12.50 -19.65
N GLN A 27 13.05 11.72 -18.58
CA GLN A 27 11.93 10.77 -18.44
C GLN A 27 10.79 11.31 -17.58
N VAL A 28 10.27 12.49 -17.93
CA VAL A 28 8.85 12.77 -17.66
C VAL A 28 8.05 11.99 -18.71
N ILE A 29 7.72 10.74 -18.39
CA ILE A 29 6.80 9.92 -19.20
C ILE A 29 5.47 10.66 -19.21
N ARG A 30 5.10 11.21 -20.37
CA ARG A 30 3.88 12.01 -20.48
C ARG A 30 2.67 11.06 -20.54
N PRO A 31 1.51 11.40 -19.95
CA PRO A 31 0.32 10.52 -20.00
C PRO A 31 -0.07 10.09 -21.43
N GLU A 32 0.21 10.92 -22.43
CA GLU A 32 -0.05 10.63 -23.85
C GLU A 32 0.93 9.62 -24.49
N SER A 33 1.93 9.12 -23.74
CA SER A 33 2.88 8.10 -24.22
C SER A 33 2.51 6.66 -23.84
N TYR A 34 1.46 6.46 -23.04
CA TYR A 34 0.91 5.13 -22.76
C TYR A 34 0.07 4.62 -23.95
N PRO A 35 0.22 3.35 -24.39
CA PRO A 35 -0.34 2.88 -25.67
C PRO A 35 -1.86 2.97 -25.80
N ASN A 36 -2.58 3.02 -24.67
CA ASN A 36 -4.04 2.95 -24.60
C ASN A 36 -4.72 4.19 -23.97
N TYR A 37 -3.99 5.30 -23.77
CA TYR A 37 -4.53 6.53 -23.19
C TYR A 37 -5.76 7.04 -23.96
N LYS A 38 -6.93 7.05 -23.30
CA LYS A 38 -8.21 7.55 -23.85
C LYS A 38 -8.65 8.81 -23.12
N LYS A 39 -8.63 9.95 -23.80
CA LYS A 39 -9.06 11.25 -23.25
C LYS A 39 -10.56 11.26 -22.91
N GLY A 40 -10.90 11.08 -21.63
CA GLY A 40 -12.27 11.07 -21.08
C GLY A 40 -12.58 12.26 -20.17
N LEU A 41 -13.72 12.19 -19.44
CA LEU A 41 -14.47 13.38 -18.98
C LEU A 41 -14.99 13.36 -17.52
N LYS A 42 -14.43 12.57 -16.59
CA LYS A 42 -14.89 12.55 -15.18
C LYS A 42 -13.79 12.32 -14.13
N PRO A 43 -13.54 13.29 -13.23
CA PRO A 43 -12.61 13.12 -12.12
C PRO A 43 -13.10 12.30 -10.93
N GLN A 44 -12.13 11.73 -10.20
CA GLN A 44 -12.36 11.28 -8.82
C GLN A 44 -12.76 12.46 -7.91
N PRO A 45 -13.71 12.29 -6.97
CA PRO A 45 -14.21 13.40 -6.16
C PRO A 45 -13.14 13.98 -5.21
N ALA A 46 -13.10 15.30 -5.10
CA ALA A 46 -12.10 16.04 -4.32
C ALA A 46 -12.20 15.91 -2.79
N SER A 47 -13.12 15.09 -2.27
CA SER A 47 -13.50 15.01 -0.85
C SER A 47 -12.89 13.85 -0.06
N ALA A 48 -11.88 13.15 -0.60
CA ALA A 48 -11.24 12.03 0.10
C ALA A 48 -10.34 12.49 1.27
N GLY A 49 -10.59 11.97 2.48
CA GLY A 49 -9.57 11.79 3.54
C GLY A 49 -8.98 13.01 4.27
N ARG A 50 -9.79 13.97 4.77
CA ARG A 50 -9.31 15.04 5.69
C ARG A 50 -9.47 14.67 7.17
N HIS A 51 -8.43 14.88 8.00
CA HIS A 51 -8.41 14.49 9.42
C HIS A 51 -7.78 15.54 10.36
N THR A 52 -8.06 15.41 11.66
CA THR A 52 -7.50 16.20 12.77
C THR A 52 -7.45 15.38 14.08
N GLY A 53 -6.29 15.33 14.79
CA GLY A 53 -6.25 15.09 16.26
C GLY A 53 -5.41 13.91 16.80
N HIS A 54 -4.60 14.19 17.82
CA HIS A 54 -3.67 13.33 18.59
C HIS A 54 -4.33 12.39 19.65
N VAL A 55 -3.70 11.42 20.36
CA VAL A 55 -2.59 10.42 20.19
C VAL A 55 -2.75 9.40 21.36
N ASN A 56 -2.73 8.07 21.11
CA ASN A 56 -2.13 7.03 22.01
C ASN A 56 -2.18 5.58 21.41
N SER A 57 -1.23 4.72 21.82
CA SER A 57 -0.71 3.53 21.07
C SER A 57 -1.42 2.16 21.30
N ARG A 58 -1.11 0.99 20.70
CA ARG A 58 -0.09 0.52 19.72
C ARG A 58 -0.66 -0.40 18.58
N ILE A 59 -0.51 -0.07 17.28
CA ILE A 59 0.02 -1.06 16.26
C ILE A 59 1.52 -1.19 16.61
N VAL A 60 2.38 -1.98 15.94
CA VAL A 60 3.82 -1.93 16.26
C VAL A 60 4.35 -0.49 16.14
N GLY A 61 4.58 0.16 17.29
CA GLY A 61 4.89 1.59 17.43
C GLY A 61 3.81 2.61 16.96
N GLY A 62 2.59 2.16 16.66
CA GLY A 62 1.48 2.96 16.07
C GLY A 62 0.41 3.48 17.04
N GLU A 63 -0.74 3.93 16.53
CA GLU A 63 -1.86 4.57 17.25
C GLU A 63 -3.22 3.92 16.94
N ILE A 64 -4.22 4.00 17.83
CA ILE A 64 -5.61 3.58 17.52
C ILE A 64 -6.20 4.56 16.50
N ALA A 65 -6.75 4.05 15.40
CA ALA A 65 -7.50 4.86 14.46
C ALA A 65 -8.86 5.24 15.04
N THR A 66 -9.25 6.50 14.90
CA THR A 66 -10.62 6.92 15.17
C THR A 66 -11.57 6.34 14.11
N HIS A 67 -12.84 6.13 14.46
CA HIS A 67 -13.81 5.52 13.53
C HIS A 67 -14.04 6.44 12.33
N GLY A 68 -13.82 5.93 11.11
CA GLY A 68 -13.82 6.72 9.88
C GLY A 68 -12.50 7.45 9.57
N GLN A 69 -11.42 7.20 10.31
CA GLN A 69 -10.11 7.82 10.01
C GLN A 69 -9.45 7.30 8.73
N PHE A 70 -9.71 6.05 8.36
CA PHE A 70 -9.25 5.45 7.12
C PHE A 70 -10.46 4.79 6.45
N PRO A 71 -11.39 5.58 5.88
CA PRO A 71 -12.70 5.09 5.46
C PRO A 71 -12.65 4.17 4.23
N TRP A 72 -11.50 4.08 3.57
CA TRP A 72 -11.22 3.08 2.52
C TRP A 72 -10.73 1.76 3.08
N GLN A 73 -10.34 1.67 4.35
CA GLN A 73 -9.74 0.47 4.91
C GLN A 73 -10.73 -0.69 4.90
N VAL A 74 -10.26 -1.82 4.40
CA VAL A 74 -11.00 -3.07 4.32
C VAL A 74 -10.25 -4.17 5.07
N LEU A 75 -11.00 -5.03 5.77
CA LEU A 75 -10.51 -6.35 6.19
C LEU A 75 -11.03 -7.40 5.20
N ILE A 76 -10.15 -8.28 4.75
CA ILE A 76 -10.44 -9.38 3.84
C ILE A 76 -10.18 -10.68 4.60
N SER A 77 -11.22 -11.46 4.89
CA SER A 77 -11.07 -12.84 5.35
C SER A 77 -11.11 -13.79 4.16
N MET A 78 -10.15 -14.70 4.09
CA MET A 78 -9.82 -15.49 2.91
C MET A 78 -9.99 -16.97 3.25
N ASP A 79 -10.93 -17.63 2.57
CA ASP A 79 -11.38 -19.00 2.83
C ASP A 79 -11.60 -19.32 4.33
N ASN A 80 -12.13 -18.32 5.05
CA ASN A 80 -12.40 -18.31 6.50
C ASN A 80 -11.19 -18.63 7.41
N SER A 81 -9.98 -18.63 6.88
CA SER A 81 -8.78 -19.15 7.55
C SER A 81 -7.67 -18.11 7.73
N TYR A 82 -7.58 -17.15 6.82
CA TYR A 82 -6.55 -16.10 6.80
C TYR A 82 -7.18 -14.71 6.75
N VAL A 83 -6.39 -13.69 7.09
CA VAL A 83 -6.80 -12.29 7.10
C VAL A 83 -5.74 -11.43 6.40
N CYS A 84 -6.20 -10.60 5.47
CA CYS A 84 -5.47 -9.50 4.86
C CYS A 84 -6.23 -8.18 5.04
N GLY A 85 -5.56 -7.07 4.79
CA GLY A 85 -6.16 -5.78 4.51
C GLY A 85 -6.43 -5.57 3.01
N GLY A 86 -7.09 -4.45 2.73
CA GLY A 86 -7.27 -3.91 1.38
C GLY A 86 -7.76 -2.46 1.46
N SER A 87 -7.97 -1.84 0.30
CA SER A 87 -8.55 -0.51 0.17
C SER A 87 -9.67 -0.45 -0.84
N LEU A 88 -10.72 0.32 -0.55
CA LEU A 88 -11.77 0.66 -1.52
C LEU A 88 -11.22 1.72 -2.50
N ILE A 89 -11.08 1.36 -3.78
CA ILE A 89 -10.55 2.27 -4.83
C ILE A 89 -11.63 2.73 -5.83
N ALA A 90 -12.75 2.03 -5.90
CA ALA A 90 -13.99 2.46 -6.54
C ALA A 90 -15.19 1.89 -5.75
N SER A 91 -16.43 2.27 -6.09
CA SER A 91 -17.65 1.79 -5.41
C SER A 91 -17.76 0.27 -5.30
N ASN A 92 -17.16 -0.49 -6.21
CA ASN A 92 -17.20 -1.95 -6.26
C ASN A 92 -15.82 -2.61 -6.48
N TRP A 93 -14.71 -1.89 -6.28
CA TRP A 93 -13.35 -2.42 -6.45
C TRP A 93 -12.51 -2.27 -5.19
N ILE A 94 -11.96 -3.38 -4.72
CA ILE A 94 -10.94 -3.43 -3.66
C ILE A 94 -9.57 -3.66 -4.28
N LEU A 95 -8.58 -2.90 -3.84
CA LEU A 95 -7.16 -3.15 -4.10
C LEU A 95 -6.55 -3.91 -2.91
N THR A 96 -5.72 -4.91 -3.19
CA THR A 96 -4.99 -5.71 -2.19
C THR A 96 -3.74 -6.34 -2.80
N ALA A 97 -3.02 -7.16 -2.05
CA ALA A 97 -1.81 -7.85 -2.52
C ALA A 97 -2.15 -9.13 -3.33
N GLY A 98 -1.23 -9.55 -4.20
CA GLY A 98 -1.35 -10.79 -4.99
C GLY A 98 -1.38 -12.03 -4.10
N HIS A 99 -0.51 -12.07 -3.08
CA HIS A 99 -0.45 -13.17 -2.10
C HIS A 99 -1.71 -13.28 -1.22
N CYS A 100 -2.50 -12.22 -1.09
CA CYS A 100 -3.81 -12.25 -0.44
C CYS A 100 -4.92 -12.81 -1.35
N ALA A 101 -4.64 -13.07 -2.62
CA ALA A 101 -5.66 -13.46 -3.58
C ALA A 101 -5.35 -14.76 -4.32
N ASP A 102 -4.09 -15.07 -4.66
CA ASP A 102 -3.71 -16.11 -5.64
C ASP A 102 -4.27 -17.51 -5.34
N ASP A 103 -3.96 -18.09 -4.17
CA ASP A 103 -4.44 -19.42 -3.78
C ASP A 103 -5.91 -19.44 -3.30
N PHE A 104 -6.46 -18.29 -2.89
CA PHE A 104 -7.76 -18.20 -2.23
C PHE A 104 -8.93 -18.08 -3.21
N ARG A 105 -10.12 -18.57 -2.82
CA ARG A 105 -11.33 -18.57 -3.69
C ARG A 105 -12.49 -17.77 -3.15
N ASN A 106 -12.68 -17.73 -1.83
CA ASN A 106 -13.79 -17.03 -1.19
C ASN A 106 -13.27 -15.88 -0.31
N PHE A 107 -13.82 -14.69 -0.52
CA PHE A 107 -13.44 -13.47 0.19
C PHE A 107 -14.64 -12.91 0.95
N VAL A 108 -14.48 -12.71 2.25
CA VAL A 108 -15.41 -11.92 3.07
C VAL A 108 -14.77 -10.57 3.33
N VAL A 109 -15.35 -9.54 2.72
CA VAL A 109 -14.90 -8.15 2.72
C VAL A 109 -15.68 -7.41 3.80
N VAL A 110 -14.99 -6.84 4.78
CA VAL A 110 -15.57 -6.00 5.84
C VAL A 110 -15.11 -4.56 5.65
N LEU A 111 -16.06 -3.65 5.45
CA LEU A 111 -15.82 -2.21 5.29
C LEU A 111 -16.41 -1.43 6.47
N GLY A 112 -15.87 -0.23 6.72
CA GLY A 112 -16.44 0.72 7.70
C GLY A 112 -16.29 0.32 9.16
N ALA A 113 -15.56 -0.76 9.47
CA ALA A 113 -15.27 -1.17 10.83
C ALA A 113 -14.17 -0.29 11.45
N GLN A 114 -14.26 -0.04 12.76
CA GLN A 114 -13.11 0.35 13.59
C GLN A 114 -12.70 -0.86 14.44
N ASN A 115 -13.63 -1.51 15.12
CA ASN A 115 -13.37 -2.72 15.89
C ASN A 115 -13.93 -3.97 15.21
N VAL A 116 -13.06 -4.86 14.72
CA VAL A 116 -13.48 -6.03 13.90
C VAL A 116 -14.38 -7.01 14.65
N ASN A 117 -14.27 -7.07 15.99
CA ASN A 117 -15.13 -7.89 16.83
C ASN A 117 -16.53 -7.28 17.04
N ASN A 118 -16.69 -5.96 16.89
CA ASN A 118 -17.96 -5.26 17.06
C ASN A 118 -18.83 -5.36 15.80
N GLN A 119 -19.81 -6.28 15.81
CA GLN A 119 -20.69 -6.54 14.66
C GLN A 119 -21.76 -5.46 14.42
N VAL A 120 -21.91 -4.47 15.32
CA VAL A 120 -22.98 -3.46 15.27
C VAL A 120 -22.45 -2.02 15.14
N GLU A 121 -21.26 -1.85 14.58
CA GLU A 121 -20.70 -0.52 14.30
C GLU A 121 -21.50 0.22 13.22
N PRO A 122 -21.75 1.53 13.39
CA PRO A 122 -22.49 2.30 12.40
C PRO A 122 -21.71 2.36 11.07
N GLY A 123 -22.37 2.03 9.97
CA GLY A 123 -21.74 2.01 8.65
C GLY A 123 -20.81 0.82 8.39
N ARG A 124 -20.80 -0.21 9.25
CA ARG A 124 -20.14 -1.49 8.95
C ARG A 124 -20.93 -2.23 7.86
N GLU A 125 -20.23 -2.60 6.80
CA GLU A 125 -20.76 -3.42 5.69
C GLU A 125 -19.98 -4.73 5.61
N ILE A 126 -20.66 -5.83 5.31
CA ILE A 126 -20.04 -7.16 5.11
C ILE A 126 -20.52 -7.71 3.77
N VAL A 127 -19.57 -7.97 2.87
CA VAL A 127 -19.83 -8.36 1.49
C VAL A 127 -19.02 -9.60 1.15
N GLN A 128 -19.60 -10.55 0.42
CA GLN A 128 -18.89 -11.72 -0.07
C GLN A 128 -18.59 -11.57 -1.55
N THR A 129 -17.41 -12.02 -1.98
CA THR A 129 -17.06 -12.15 -3.39
C THR A 129 -16.16 -13.36 -3.65
N THR A 130 -16.18 -13.81 -4.89
CA THR A 130 -15.25 -14.80 -5.48
C THR A 130 -14.56 -14.25 -6.74
N ASP A 131 -14.90 -13.01 -7.14
CA ASP A 131 -14.37 -12.34 -8.33
C ASP A 131 -13.08 -11.59 -7.96
N LYS A 132 -11.97 -12.07 -8.53
CA LYS A 132 -10.60 -11.61 -8.27
C LYS A 132 -9.83 -11.48 -9.57
N ILE A 133 -8.93 -10.51 -9.64
CA ILE A 133 -7.96 -10.35 -10.73
C ILE A 133 -6.59 -10.20 -10.08
N VAL A 134 -5.83 -11.29 -10.03
CA VAL A 134 -4.42 -11.30 -9.63
C VAL A 134 -3.59 -10.85 -10.82
N HIS A 135 -2.56 -10.03 -10.59
CA HIS A 135 -1.69 -9.57 -11.67
C HIS A 135 -1.04 -10.74 -12.41
N GLU A 136 -1.07 -10.74 -13.74
CA GLU A 136 -0.72 -11.87 -14.60
C GLU A 136 0.77 -12.24 -14.53
N GLY A 137 1.59 -11.28 -14.11
CA GLY A 137 3.01 -11.47 -13.80
C GLY A 137 3.32 -11.61 -12.30
N TYR A 138 2.34 -11.93 -11.44
CA TYR A 138 2.60 -12.19 -10.02
C TYR A 138 3.54 -13.40 -9.87
N ASP A 139 4.58 -13.23 -9.05
CA ASP A 139 5.56 -14.26 -8.73
C ASP A 139 5.65 -14.41 -7.20
N PRO A 140 5.18 -15.53 -6.62
CA PRO A 140 5.22 -15.75 -5.17
C PRO A 140 6.62 -16.07 -4.63
N VAL A 141 7.61 -16.38 -5.48
CA VAL A 141 8.99 -16.69 -5.07
C VAL A 141 9.79 -15.40 -4.91
N GLU A 142 9.77 -14.54 -5.92
CA GLU A 142 10.47 -13.24 -5.92
C GLU A 142 9.60 -12.08 -5.38
N ILE A 143 8.36 -12.40 -4.96
CA ILE A 143 7.32 -11.48 -4.49
C ILE A 143 7.19 -10.28 -5.46
N ASN A 144 7.18 -10.57 -6.76
CA ASN A 144 7.09 -9.55 -7.80
C ASN A 144 5.63 -9.38 -8.24
N ASN A 145 5.26 -8.13 -8.54
CA ASN A 145 3.91 -7.75 -8.95
C ASN A 145 2.83 -8.26 -7.97
N ASP A 146 3.11 -8.09 -6.67
CA ASP A 146 2.25 -8.51 -5.56
C ASP A 146 1.06 -7.54 -5.40
N ILE A 147 0.14 -7.62 -6.36
CA ILE A 147 -1.07 -6.80 -6.48
C ILE A 147 -2.24 -7.65 -7.01
N SER A 148 -3.42 -7.44 -6.45
CA SER A 148 -4.68 -8.03 -6.90
C SER A 148 -5.83 -7.04 -6.72
N LEU A 149 -6.85 -7.21 -7.56
CA LEU A 149 -8.15 -6.58 -7.40
C LEU A 149 -9.17 -7.62 -6.92
N LEU A 150 -10.10 -7.23 -6.06
CA LEU A 150 -11.34 -7.97 -5.81
C LEU A 150 -12.52 -7.12 -6.27
N LYS A 151 -13.47 -7.74 -6.98
CA LYS A 151 -14.69 -7.07 -7.45
C LYS A 151 -15.85 -7.40 -6.53
N LEU A 152 -16.55 -6.38 -6.05
CA LEU A 152 -17.75 -6.55 -5.24
C LEU A 152 -18.97 -6.80 -6.14
N PRO A 153 -19.94 -7.64 -5.72
CA PRO A 153 -21.13 -7.94 -6.52
C PRO A 153 -22.08 -6.74 -6.70
N SER A 154 -21.91 -5.69 -5.91
CA SER A 154 -22.72 -4.47 -5.94
C SER A 154 -21.94 -3.26 -5.42
N ASP A 155 -22.30 -2.08 -5.89
CA ASP A 155 -21.72 -0.80 -5.48
C ASP A 155 -22.03 -0.45 -4.01
N ILE A 156 -20.96 -0.21 -3.24
CA ILE A 156 -21.01 0.23 -1.85
C ILE A 156 -21.31 1.73 -1.79
N GLN A 157 -22.24 2.12 -0.91
CA GLN A 157 -22.60 3.51 -0.70
C GLN A 157 -21.58 4.20 0.20
N THR A 158 -21.06 5.35 -0.23
CA THR A 158 -20.12 6.14 0.55
C THR A 158 -20.79 6.79 1.75
N SER A 159 -20.08 6.83 2.88
CA SER A 159 -20.46 7.48 4.13
C SER A 159 -19.23 8.14 4.78
N GLN A 160 -19.35 8.60 6.03
CA GLN A 160 -18.20 9.04 6.82
C GLN A 160 -17.28 7.87 7.26
N TYR A 161 -17.78 6.63 7.19
CA TYR A 161 -17.05 5.42 7.60
C TYR A 161 -16.55 4.59 6.42
N ILE A 162 -17.20 4.70 5.25
CA ILE A 162 -16.82 4.02 4.02
C ILE A 162 -16.62 5.05 2.91
N ASN A 163 -15.43 5.15 2.33
CA ASN A 163 -15.15 6.03 1.20
C ASN A 163 -13.96 5.51 0.39
N MET A 164 -13.77 5.98 -0.83
CA MET A 164 -12.65 5.56 -1.68
C MET A 164 -11.36 6.30 -1.31
N VAL A 165 -10.21 5.63 -1.44
CA VAL A 165 -8.89 6.27 -1.41
C VAL A 165 -8.55 6.83 -2.79
N ARG A 166 -7.77 7.92 -2.84
CA ARG A 166 -7.26 8.46 -4.11
C ARG A 166 -6.10 7.60 -4.61
N LEU A 167 -6.13 7.23 -5.89
CA LEU A 167 -4.98 6.58 -6.54
C LEU A 167 -3.91 7.63 -6.95
N PRO A 168 -2.62 7.27 -7.04
CA PRO A 168 -1.58 8.20 -7.46
C PRO A 168 -1.76 8.62 -8.92
N SER A 169 -1.61 9.91 -9.21
CA SER A 169 -1.59 10.39 -10.60
C SER A 169 -0.39 9.83 -11.38
N TYR A 170 -0.47 9.77 -12.72
CA TYR A 170 0.70 9.40 -13.53
C TYR A 170 1.87 10.38 -13.35
N SER A 171 1.59 11.64 -13.00
CA SER A 171 2.62 12.63 -12.65
C SER A 171 3.44 12.26 -11.40
N MET A 172 2.95 11.36 -10.55
CA MET A 172 3.69 10.82 -9.40
C MET A 172 4.59 9.63 -9.76
N ALA A 173 4.51 9.08 -10.97
CA ALA A 173 5.32 7.92 -11.36
C ALA A 173 6.83 8.19 -11.37
N SER A 174 7.24 9.45 -11.49
CA SER A 174 8.65 9.89 -11.39
C SER A 174 9.07 10.34 -9.99
N ASP A 175 8.18 10.32 -8.99
CA ASP A 175 8.50 10.64 -7.58
C ASP A 175 8.89 9.35 -6.86
N ASP A 176 10.14 9.25 -6.37
CA ASP A 176 10.60 8.08 -5.61
C ASP A 176 9.99 8.03 -4.20
N LEU A 177 9.45 9.16 -3.73
CA LEU A 177 8.87 9.46 -2.42
C LEU A 177 9.86 9.47 -1.25
N VAL A 178 11.17 9.38 -1.49
CA VAL A 178 12.19 9.19 -0.44
C VAL A 178 12.19 10.33 0.58
N GLY A 179 12.23 9.96 1.87
CA GLY A 179 12.15 10.88 2.99
C GLY A 179 10.76 11.44 3.30
N ARG A 180 9.75 11.21 2.43
CA ARG A 180 8.36 11.62 2.70
C ARG A 180 7.74 10.67 3.73
N THR A 181 6.96 11.22 4.66
CA THR A 181 6.21 10.42 5.62
C THR A 181 4.97 9.81 4.96
N VAL A 182 4.86 8.50 5.05
CA VAL A 182 3.71 7.69 4.64
C VAL A 182 3.12 7.02 5.88
N THR A 183 1.85 6.59 5.79
CA THR A 183 1.12 5.94 6.88
C THR A 183 0.55 4.63 6.39
N VAL A 184 0.77 3.55 7.13
CA VAL A 184 0.09 2.27 6.92
C VAL A 184 -1.00 2.10 7.97
N SER A 185 -2.13 1.53 7.59
CA SER A 185 -3.25 1.22 8.49
C SER A 185 -3.78 -0.20 8.29
N GLY A 186 -4.24 -0.80 9.38
CA GLY A 186 -4.77 -2.16 9.40
C GLY A 186 -5.01 -2.72 10.80
N TRP A 187 -5.36 -4.00 10.84
CA TRP A 187 -5.64 -4.77 12.06
C TRP A 187 -4.52 -5.79 12.36
N GLY A 188 -3.37 -5.71 11.71
CA GLY A 188 -2.27 -6.66 11.92
C GLY A 188 -1.81 -6.76 13.37
N LYS A 189 -0.99 -7.78 13.64
CA LYS A 189 -0.45 -8.05 14.98
C LYS A 189 0.17 -6.77 15.59
N PRO A 190 -0.26 -6.33 16.79
CA PRO A 190 0.27 -5.10 17.42
C PRO A 190 1.68 -5.26 18.03
N SER A 191 2.22 -6.48 18.07
CA SER A 191 3.56 -6.86 18.54
C SER A 191 3.94 -8.25 18.00
N ASP A 192 5.23 -8.58 18.00
CA ASP A 192 5.73 -9.91 17.62
C ASP A 192 5.20 -11.00 18.56
N GLY A 193 5.02 -10.64 19.85
CA GLY A 193 4.42 -11.51 20.87
C GLY A 193 2.90 -11.65 20.82
N ALA A 194 2.19 -10.99 19.89
CA ALA A 194 0.73 -11.08 19.82
C ALA A 194 0.25 -12.43 19.27
N SER A 195 -0.77 -13.01 19.91
CA SER A 195 -1.38 -14.29 19.50
C SER A 195 -2.27 -14.17 18.26
N GLY A 196 -2.70 -12.96 17.88
CA GLY A 196 -3.56 -12.70 16.73
C GLY A 196 -3.59 -11.22 16.33
N ILE A 197 -4.46 -10.91 15.36
CA ILE A 197 -4.75 -9.55 14.88
C ILE A 197 -5.25 -8.65 16.02
N SER A 198 -5.06 -7.34 15.87
CA SER A 198 -5.65 -6.36 16.77
C SER A 198 -7.17 -6.29 16.57
N PRO A 199 -7.98 -6.18 17.65
CA PRO A 199 -9.41 -5.98 17.52
C PRO A 199 -9.75 -4.60 16.97
N ASP A 200 -8.92 -3.59 17.24
CA ASP A 200 -9.10 -2.19 16.81
C ASP A 200 -8.32 -1.91 15.52
N LEU A 201 -8.84 -1.01 14.68
CA LEU A 201 -8.14 -0.45 13.53
C LEU A 201 -7.07 0.51 14.02
N ARG A 202 -5.89 0.45 13.42
CA ARG A 202 -4.74 1.21 13.88
C ARG A 202 -3.76 1.51 12.76
N PHE A 203 -2.90 2.49 13.02
CA PHE A 203 -2.03 3.06 12.00
C PHE A 203 -0.66 3.41 12.56
N VAL A 204 0.34 3.52 11.67
CA VAL A 204 1.67 4.00 12.03
C VAL A 204 2.29 4.73 10.85
N SER A 205 2.95 5.86 11.13
CA SER A 205 3.62 6.69 10.13
C SER A 205 5.14 6.48 10.16
N MET A 206 5.74 6.44 8.98
CA MET A 206 7.15 6.10 8.75
C MET A 206 7.66 6.81 7.48
N PRO A 207 8.95 7.17 7.38
CA PRO A 207 9.49 7.75 6.16
C PRO A 207 9.78 6.67 5.13
N VAL A 208 9.56 6.99 3.85
CA VAL A 208 10.06 6.19 2.73
C VAL A 208 11.58 6.23 2.70
N MET A 209 12.23 5.09 2.48
CA MET A 209 13.68 4.96 2.30
C MET A 209 14.02 4.58 0.86
N THR A 210 15.29 4.67 0.47
CA THR A 210 15.67 4.29 -0.90
C THR A 210 15.58 2.77 -1.09
N ASN A 211 15.21 2.35 -2.31
CA ASN A 211 15.27 0.93 -2.68
C ASN A 211 16.72 0.39 -2.57
N GLN A 212 17.75 1.22 -2.73
CA GLN A 212 19.15 0.82 -2.53
C GLN A 212 19.46 0.48 -1.07
N GLU A 213 18.94 1.23 -0.10
CA GLU A 213 19.10 0.92 1.32
C GLU A 213 18.29 -0.32 1.70
N CYS A 214 17.06 -0.44 1.18
CA CYS A 214 16.21 -1.61 1.38
C CYS A 214 16.85 -2.91 0.85
N ALA A 215 17.51 -2.85 -0.31
CA ALA A 215 18.26 -3.95 -0.90
C ALA A 215 19.48 -4.40 -0.06
N GLN A 216 19.97 -3.59 0.89
CA GLN A 216 21.01 -4.05 1.83
C GLN A 216 20.47 -5.09 2.82
N THR A 217 19.15 -5.15 3.02
CA THR A 217 18.47 -6.17 3.84
C THR A 217 17.94 -7.32 2.99
N TYR A 218 17.30 -7.02 1.86
CA TYR A 218 16.54 -8.01 1.06
C TYR A 218 17.17 -8.41 -0.28
N GLY A 219 18.31 -7.82 -0.65
CA GLY A 219 19.00 -8.13 -1.91
C GLY A 219 18.18 -7.79 -3.15
N ASP A 220 18.37 -8.59 -4.20
CA ASP A 220 17.82 -8.37 -5.55
C ASP A 220 16.28 -8.52 -5.63
N VAL A 221 15.64 -9.01 -4.57
CA VAL A 221 14.17 -8.99 -4.40
C VAL A 221 13.62 -7.55 -4.47
N ILE A 222 14.44 -6.52 -4.16
CA ILE A 222 14.01 -5.12 -4.24
C ILE A 222 14.13 -4.57 -5.66
N THR A 223 13.01 -4.62 -6.37
CA THR A 223 12.82 -4.08 -7.73
C THR A 223 12.30 -2.62 -7.70
N PRO A 224 12.33 -1.89 -8.84
CA PRO A 224 11.74 -0.55 -8.92
C PRO A 224 10.22 -0.49 -8.66
N SER A 225 9.49 -1.59 -8.90
CA SER A 225 8.05 -1.73 -8.61
C SER A 225 7.74 -1.99 -7.13
N LYS A 226 8.76 -1.88 -6.26
CA LYS A 226 8.62 -1.89 -4.79
C LYS A 226 8.93 -0.51 -4.22
N ILE A 227 8.34 -0.22 -3.07
CA ILE A 227 8.63 0.95 -2.22
C ILE A 227 8.89 0.44 -0.80
N CYS A 228 9.90 0.98 -0.13
CA CYS A 228 10.27 0.56 1.22
C CYS A 228 10.19 1.72 2.20
N THR A 229 10.01 1.40 3.48
CA THR A 229 9.97 2.36 4.58
C THR A 229 10.99 2.00 5.67
N ASP A 230 11.52 3.03 6.33
CA ASP A 230 12.38 2.87 7.49
C ASP A 230 11.51 2.65 8.74
N THR A 231 11.71 1.49 9.40
CA THR A 231 10.94 1.05 10.57
C THR A 231 11.70 1.23 11.88
N GLN A 232 12.85 1.92 11.85
CA GLN A 232 13.69 2.21 13.01
C GLN A 232 12.87 2.75 14.20
N GLY A 233 13.16 2.21 15.38
CA GLY A 233 12.36 2.46 16.59
C GLY A 233 11.13 1.55 16.73
N GLY A 234 11.05 0.46 15.96
CA GLY A 234 9.99 -0.55 16.09
C GLY A 234 8.63 -0.01 15.62
N ARG A 235 8.59 0.48 14.37
CA ARG A 235 7.39 1.00 13.71
C ARG A 235 7.17 0.32 12.37
N SER A 236 6.25 -0.64 12.29
CA SER A 236 6.05 -1.45 11.09
C SER A 236 4.60 -1.91 10.93
N SER A 237 4.21 -2.23 9.69
CA SER A 237 3.14 -3.18 9.42
C SER A 237 3.53 -4.58 9.91
N CYS A 238 2.55 -5.43 10.20
CA CYS A 238 2.78 -6.80 10.66
C CYS A 238 1.77 -7.80 10.09
N ASN A 239 1.88 -9.07 10.47
CA ASN A 239 1.00 -10.15 10.04
C ASN A 239 -0.48 -9.78 10.22
N GLY A 240 -1.25 -9.78 9.13
CA GLY A 240 -2.65 -9.33 9.05
C GLY A 240 -2.85 -7.92 8.47
N ASP A 241 -1.79 -7.12 8.32
CA ASP A 241 -1.82 -5.87 7.54
C ASP A 241 -1.56 -6.10 6.04
N SER A 242 -1.05 -7.28 5.64
CA SER A 242 -0.84 -7.74 4.26
C SER A 242 -1.96 -7.32 3.32
N GLY A 243 -1.65 -6.73 2.17
CA GLY A 243 -2.64 -6.20 1.23
C GLY A 243 -3.27 -4.86 1.63
N GLY A 244 -3.04 -4.37 2.85
CA GLY A 244 -3.53 -3.06 3.31
C GLY A 244 -2.79 -1.87 2.66
N PRO A 245 -3.38 -0.67 2.73
CA PRO A 245 -2.87 0.51 2.04
C PRO A 245 -1.70 1.19 2.78
N LEU A 246 -0.73 1.66 2.02
CA LEU A 246 0.28 2.63 2.43
C LEU A 246 -0.08 3.99 1.80
N VAL A 247 -0.56 4.92 2.61
CA VAL A 247 -1.05 6.22 2.15
C VAL A 247 -0.06 7.36 2.41
N LEU A 248 0.01 8.27 1.44
CA LEU A 248 0.74 9.52 1.48
C LEU A 248 -0.26 10.67 1.63
N THR A 249 -0.08 11.52 2.62
CA THR A 249 -0.89 12.75 2.74
C THR A 249 -0.36 13.81 1.77
N GLY A 250 -1.20 14.21 0.81
CA GLY A 250 -0.96 15.32 -0.11
C GLY A 250 -0.97 16.67 0.59
N SER A 251 -0.45 17.70 -0.08
CA SER A 251 -0.42 19.08 0.43
C SER A 251 -1.80 19.73 0.52
N ASP A 252 -2.80 19.19 -0.17
CA ASP A 252 -4.24 19.52 -0.07
C ASP A 252 -4.92 18.91 1.17
N GLY A 253 -4.20 18.00 1.85
CA GLY A 253 -4.67 17.19 2.96
C GLY A 253 -5.38 15.90 2.54
N VAL A 254 -5.34 15.52 1.26
CA VAL A 254 -5.96 14.28 0.76
C VAL A 254 -4.95 13.14 0.80
N MET A 255 -5.39 11.98 1.30
CA MET A 255 -4.56 10.77 1.30
C MET A 255 -4.60 10.03 -0.03
N ILE A 256 -3.42 9.61 -0.49
CA ILE A 256 -3.17 8.94 -1.78
C ILE A 256 -2.52 7.59 -1.48
N GLU A 257 -3.06 6.48 -1.99
CA GLU A 257 -2.45 5.15 -1.78
C GLU A 257 -1.24 4.96 -2.71
N VAL A 258 -0.04 5.02 -2.14
CA VAL A 258 1.23 4.94 -2.89
C VAL A 258 1.87 3.55 -2.82
N GLY A 259 1.44 2.70 -1.88
CA GLY A 259 1.89 1.33 -1.77
C GLY A 259 0.84 0.38 -1.19
N ILE A 260 1.08 -0.92 -1.35
CA ILE A 260 0.27 -2.01 -0.80
C ILE A 260 1.18 -2.87 0.08
N VAL A 261 0.79 -3.21 1.32
CA VAL A 261 1.61 -4.04 2.24
C VAL A 261 1.92 -5.39 1.58
N SER A 262 3.19 -5.67 1.34
CA SER A 262 3.63 -6.88 0.63
C SER A 262 4.41 -7.82 1.57
N PHE A 263 5.56 -7.40 2.08
CA PHE A 263 6.37 -8.23 2.98
C PHE A 263 7.23 -7.42 3.97
N GLY A 264 7.76 -8.12 4.96
CA GLY A 264 8.72 -7.59 5.94
C GLY A 264 9.66 -8.69 6.40
N ALA A 265 10.56 -8.38 7.34
CA ALA A 265 11.58 -9.32 7.78
C ALA A 265 10.98 -10.49 8.57
N ALA A 266 11.38 -11.72 8.21
CA ALA A 266 11.02 -12.93 8.95
C ALA A 266 11.52 -12.94 10.41
N ALA A 267 12.44 -12.04 10.78
CA ALA A 267 12.92 -11.85 12.14
C ALA A 267 11.90 -11.18 13.10
N GLY A 268 10.85 -10.54 12.56
CA GLY A 268 9.81 -9.88 13.33
C GLY A 268 9.61 -8.40 12.93
N CYS A 269 8.41 -7.91 13.22
CA CYS A 269 7.91 -6.58 12.94
C CYS A 269 8.50 -5.51 13.89
N GLU A 270 9.01 -5.91 15.06
CA GLU A 270 9.55 -4.99 16.07
C GLU A 270 11.06 -4.72 15.92
N GLN A 271 11.74 -5.47 15.04
CA GLN A 271 13.21 -5.50 14.96
C GLN A 271 13.84 -4.31 14.23
N GLY A 272 13.04 -3.43 13.60
CA GLY A 272 13.54 -2.27 12.86
C GLY A 272 14.13 -2.57 11.48
N TYR A 273 13.81 -3.74 10.89
CA TYR A 273 14.11 -4.02 9.48
C TYR A 273 13.08 -3.34 8.56
N PRO A 274 13.49 -2.83 7.38
CA PRO A 274 12.59 -2.15 6.45
C PRO A 274 11.32 -2.94 6.13
N ALA A 275 10.17 -2.27 6.02
CA ALA A 275 8.97 -2.88 5.47
C ALA A 275 8.90 -2.61 3.95
N ALA A 276 8.43 -3.58 3.18
CA ALA A 276 8.38 -3.53 1.72
C ALA A 276 6.93 -3.65 1.21
N PHE A 277 6.64 -2.82 0.22
CA PHE A 277 5.30 -2.62 -0.31
C PHE A 277 5.35 -2.63 -1.84
N THR A 278 4.28 -3.10 -2.48
CA THR A 278 4.11 -2.95 -3.94
C THR A 278 3.88 -1.49 -4.26
N ARG A 279 4.67 -0.89 -5.16
CA ARG A 279 4.58 0.54 -5.52
C ARG A 279 3.41 0.77 -6.49
N VAL A 280 2.34 1.40 -6.03
CA VAL A 280 1.09 1.55 -6.82
C VAL A 280 1.31 2.32 -8.13
N THR A 281 2.23 3.30 -8.16
CA THR A 281 2.56 4.04 -9.40
C THR A 281 3.13 3.16 -10.52
N SER A 282 3.60 1.94 -10.23
CA SER A 282 4.05 0.98 -11.25
C SER A 282 2.91 0.18 -11.89
N PHE A 283 1.68 0.27 -11.37
CA PHE A 283 0.53 -0.55 -11.80
C PHE A 283 -0.69 0.26 -12.24
N LEU A 284 -0.56 1.58 -12.43
CA LEU A 284 -1.68 2.46 -12.78
C LEU A 284 -2.42 1.99 -14.06
N GLU A 285 -1.71 1.71 -15.15
CA GLU A 285 -2.31 1.21 -16.41
C GLU A 285 -3.03 -0.13 -16.21
N TRP A 286 -2.49 -1.02 -15.36
CA TRP A 286 -3.10 -2.32 -15.04
C TRP A 286 -4.38 -2.14 -14.22
N ILE A 287 -4.39 -1.22 -13.25
CA ILE A 287 -5.60 -0.87 -12.48
C ILE A 287 -6.65 -0.27 -13.41
N GLU A 288 -6.31 0.73 -14.24
CA GLU A 288 -7.27 1.35 -15.17
C GLU A 288 -7.85 0.33 -16.17
N THR A 289 -7.01 -0.56 -16.71
CA THR A 289 -7.41 -1.59 -17.68
C THR A 289 -8.42 -2.58 -17.09
N ASN A 290 -8.21 -3.03 -15.86
CA ASN A 290 -9.05 -4.05 -15.22
C ASN A 290 -10.30 -3.46 -14.53
N THR A 291 -10.22 -2.24 -14.01
CA THR A 291 -11.32 -1.61 -13.25
C THR A 291 -12.20 -0.66 -14.05
N GLY A 292 -11.66 -0.05 -15.11
CA GLY A 292 -12.27 1.08 -15.81
C GLY A 292 -12.17 2.42 -15.08
N ILE A 293 -11.49 2.49 -13.93
CA ILE A 293 -11.15 3.75 -13.24
C ILE A 293 -10.32 4.63 -14.20
N GLN A 294 -10.47 5.94 -14.10
CA GLN A 294 -9.61 6.92 -14.79
C GLN A 294 -8.91 7.75 -13.71
N ILE A 295 -7.58 7.80 -13.76
CA ILE A 295 -6.74 8.27 -12.65
C ILE A 295 -6.36 9.75 -12.80
N ASP A 296 -6.02 10.19 -14.01
CA ASP A 296 -5.62 11.58 -14.35
C ASP A 296 -6.72 12.36 -15.09
N GLN A 297 -7.99 12.04 -14.84
CA GLN A 297 -9.17 12.65 -15.52
C GLN A 297 -10.11 13.37 -14.56
#